data_AF-D6RKV5-F1
#
_entry.id   AF-D6RKV5-F1
#
_cell.length_a   1.000
_cell.length_b   1.000
_cell.length_c   1.000
_cell.angle_alpha   90.00
_cell.angle_beta   90.00
_cell.angle_gamma   90.00
#
_symmetry.space_group_name_H-M   'P 1'
#
loop_
_entity.id
_entity.type
_entity.pdbx_description
1 polymer ?
#
loop_
_entity_poly.entity_id
_entity_poly.type
_entity_poly.pdbx_seq_one_letter_code
_entity_poly.pdbx_strand_id
1 'polypeptide(L)'
;MISFVSPNYEDEVEAKITHVTEIRYYPPSGRARDMGCLRSMYEKHKAAMLPLRDNEKGLKKYIEEQREILSGYRRFISALRRWEDNYPGDKVAYADQKRRDQELIYMSYLEKLGFKDEAEMMGLSALQTLPRFRNWEKITPQVIEIMTEVRETLAKKSRDEAMALAKRKKEESIQMRLAHLNAVREYYVLRHRHEIVPNVVDLAIAEPFFSLITGTPYDEPVTSKEFIPLLDHIPRISQEWREAAMDLLLGLMAQPSGSGGTLNKGKEKDKRFSPDRSVLDRATTFFSCIWCTEILAYPTVLTHPCVSQKRRSTAKSDDRGAPSDSGDFFLNYWDVTIWNRSHDQLEYDHETSECAKHLVTLCGKDPASLTLEAMDQLDVRFECLRCHKPNFKEGRLVMNWRNALMHEFKKHSEQDTFKTGWLLLSDEDTVTAKAKEVIAAQKNGLNVPPQYYCVECSFSHIEDGQIFYPPGRYPPPLKGPDSKCSRNHDMSHGVFEQHRYPRNVKVAGFVGDTLPVKI
;
A
#
# COMPACT_ATOMS: atom_id res chain seq x y z
N MET A 1 -78.58 27.14 -60.11
CA MET A 1 -78.79 25.71 -59.76
C MET A 1 -77.43 25.04 -59.78
N ILE A 2 -76.81 24.85 -58.61
CA ILE A 2 -75.55 24.12 -58.47
C ILE A 2 -75.94 22.69 -58.07
N SER A 3 -75.68 21.78 -59.00
CA SER A 3 -75.90 20.34 -58.90
C SER A 3 -74.87 19.73 -57.93
N PHE A 4 -75.34 19.00 -56.92
CA PHE A 4 -74.50 18.12 -56.13
C PHE A 4 -74.16 16.90 -57.00
N VAL A 5 -72.90 16.80 -57.42
CA VAL A 5 -72.36 15.61 -58.07
C VAL A 5 -72.20 14.53 -56.99
N SER A 6 -72.94 13.43 -57.14
CA SER A 6 -72.78 12.20 -56.35
C SER A 6 -71.33 11.72 -56.43
N PRO A 7 -70.72 11.19 -55.35
CA PRO A 7 -69.37 10.63 -55.38
C PRO A 7 -69.22 9.63 -56.54
N ASN A 8 -68.06 9.67 -57.21
CA ASN A 8 -67.76 8.79 -58.33
C ASN A 8 -67.88 7.34 -57.86
N TYR A 9 -68.73 6.56 -58.53
CA TYR A 9 -69.05 5.18 -58.16
C TYR A 9 -67.80 4.26 -58.10
N GLU A 10 -66.73 4.60 -58.81
CA GLU A 10 -65.45 3.91 -58.72
C GLU A 10 -64.83 3.98 -57.32
N ASP A 11 -65.03 5.09 -56.59
CA ASP A 11 -64.50 5.29 -55.24
C ASP A 11 -65.18 4.36 -54.22
N GLU A 12 -66.46 4.03 -54.41
CA GLU A 12 -67.21 3.15 -53.50
C GLU A 12 -66.83 1.67 -53.70
N VAL A 13 -66.61 1.25 -54.95
CA VAL A 13 -66.10 -0.08 -55.28
C VAL A 13 -64.66 -0.22 -54.80
N GLU A 14 -63.83 0.81 -54.97
CA GLU A 14 -62.45 0.82 -54.49
C GLU A 14 -62.35 0.80 -52.96
N ALA A 15 -63.23 1.54 -52.25
CA ALA A 15 -63.34 1.47 -50.80
C ALA A 15 -63.77 0.08 -50.30
N LYS A 16 -64.72 -0.56 -51.00
CA LYS A 16 -65.17 -1.92 -50.66
C LYS A 16 -64.10 -2.96 -50.98
N ILE A 17 -63.41 -2.89 -52.12
CA ILE A 17 -62.26 -3.78 -52.44
C ILE A 17 -61.17 -3.61 -51.38
N THR A 18 -60.85 -2.37 -50.99
CA THR A 18 -59.88 -2.08 -49.93
C THR A 18 -60.30 -2.69 -48.59
N HIS A 19 -61.59 -2.67 -48.24
CA HIS A 19 -62.09 -3.25 -46.99
C HIS A 19 -62.12 -4.79 -46.98
N VAL A 20 -62.22 -5.40 -48.15
CA VAL A 20 -62.33 -6.87 -48.29
C VAL A 20 -60.97 -7.51 -48.37
N THR A 21 -60.09 -6.90 -49.15
CA THR A 21 -58.71 -7.35 -49.32
C THR A 21 -57.82 -6.87 -48.17
N GLU A 22 -58.27 -5.88 -47.38
CA GLU A 22 -57.44 -5.11 -46.43
C GLU A 22 -56.18 -4.52 -47.08
N ILE A 23 -56.24 -4.30 -48.40
CA ILE A 23 -55.10 -3.88 -49.21
C ILE A 23 -55.43 -2.52 -49.84
N ARG A 24 -54.59 -1.53 -49.57
CA ARG A 24 -54.61 -0.26 -50.28
C ARG A 24 -53.69 -0.35 -51.50
N TYR A 25 -54.17 0.07 -52.66
CA TYR A 25 -53.30 0.30 -53.81
C TYR A 25 -52.48 1.57 -53.54
N TYR A 26 -51.19 1.41 -53.25
CA TYR A 26 -50.28 2.54 -53.17
C TYR A 26 -49.56 2.71 -54.51
N PRO A 27 -49.56 3.92 -55.10
CA PRO A 27 -48.67 4.19 -56.22
C PRO A 27 -47.21 4.00 -55.79
N PRO A 28 -46.29 3.72 -56.73
CA PRO A 28 -44.91 3.30 -56.45
C PRO A 28 -43.99 4.41 -55.92
N SER A 29 -44.50 5.33 -55.10
CA SER A 29 -43.68 6.27 -54.34
C SER A 29 -43.35 5.65 -52.98
N GLY A 30 -42.23 4.94 -52.95
CA GLY A 30 -41.78 4.11 -51.84
C GLY A 30 -41.73 4.81 -50.49
N ARG A 31 -42.49 4.26 -49.54
CA ARG A 31 -42.13 4.01 -48.12
C ARG A 31 -43.41 3.65 -47.35
N ALA A 32 -43.77 2.38 -47.36
CA ALA A 32 -44.54 1.75 -46.29
C ALA A 32 -44.35 0.23 -46.38
N ARG A 33 -44.08 -0.42 -45.24
CA ARG A 33 -44.01 -1.88 -45.08
C ARG A 33 -45.41 -2.51 -44.99
N ASP A 34 -46.39 -1.94 -45.68
CA ASP A 34 -47.77 -2.41 -45.63
C ASP A 34 -48.12 -3.22 -46.88
N MET A 35 -48.92 -4.27 -46.68
CA MET A 35 -49.23 -5.32 -47.65
C MET A 35 -49.90 -4.74 -48.91
N GLY A 36 -49.12 -4.47 -49.96
CA GLY A 36 -49.64 -4.25 -51.30
C GLY A 36 -50.05 -5.59 -51.94
N CYS A 37 -51.15 -5.63 -52.68
CA CYS A 37 -51.47 -6.78 -53.53
C CYS A 37 -50.80 -6.63 -54.88
N LEU A 38 -50.51 -7.77 -55.50
CA LEU A 38 -50.16 -7.77 -56.91
C LEU A 38 -51.33 -7.18 -57.70
N ARG A 39 -51.03 -6.27 -58.64
CA ARG A 39 -52.04 -5.64 -59.52
C ARG A 39 -52.97 -6.68 -60.15
N SER A 40 -52.45 -7.84 -60.54
CA SER A 40 -53.24 -8.96 -61.07
C SER A 40 -54.30 -9.49 -60.10
N MET A 41 -54.01 -9.52 -58.79
CA MET A 41 -54.98 -9.93 -57.77
C MET A 41 -56.03 -8.84 -57.55
N TYR A 42 -55.64 -7.56 -57.54
CA TYR A 42 -56.59 -6.44 -57.50
C TYR A 42 -57.60 -6.52 -58.65
N GLU A 43 -57.10 -6.62 -59.88
CA GLU A 43 -57.95 -6.69 -61.07
C GLU A 43 -58.84 -7.94 -61.05
N LYS A 44 -58.33 -9.08 -60.57
CA LYS A 44 -59.13 -10.30 -60.40
C LYS A 44 -60.28 -10.09 -59.41
N HIS A 45 -60.03 -9.48 -58.26
CA HIS A 45 -61.09 -9.22 -57.28
C HIS A 45 -62.07 -8.15 -57.78
N LYS A 46 -61.59 -7.11 -58.45
CA LYS A 46 -62.42 -6.08 -59.10
C LYS A 46 -63.35 -6.71 -60.12
N ALA A 47 -62.82 -7.54 -61.02
CA ALA A 47 -63.59 -8.25 -62.05
C ALA A 47 -64.64 -9.20 -61.44
N ALA A 48 -64.32 -9.88 -60.33
CA ALA A 48 -65.25 -10.78 -59.65
C ALA A 48 -66.35 -10.04 -58.85
N MET A 49 -66.07 -8.84 -58.33
CA MET A 49 -67.03 -8.05 -57.55
C MET A 49 -67.97 -7.20 -58.41
N LEU A 50 -67.52 -6.73 -59.58
CA LEU A 50 -68.31 -5.93 -60.50
C LEU A 50 -69.71 -6.51 -60.81
N PRO A 51 -69.87 -7.79 -61.20
CA PRO A 51 -71.19 -8.37 -61.46
C PRO A 51 -72.03 -8.61 -60.20
N LEU A 52 -71.43 -8.54 -59.00
CA LEU A 52 -72.14 -8.70 -57.71
C LEU A 52 -72.62 -7.36 -57.13
N ARG A 53 -72.41 -6.25 -57.84
CA ARG A 53 -72.72 -4.88 -57.40
C ARG A 53 -74.10 -4.74 -56.77
N ASP A 54 -75.13 -5.20 -57.46
CA ASP A 54 -76.53 -5.01 -57.06
C ASP A 54 -77.05 -6.19 -56.21
N ASN A 55 -76.20 -7.20 -55.93
CA ASN A 55 -76.52 -8.37 -55.13
C ASN A 55 -75.72 -8.36 -53.82
N GLU A 56 -76.22 -7.61 -52.84
CA GLU A 56 -75.55 -7.42 -51.54
C GLU A 56 -75.20 -8.74 -50.84
N LYS A 57 -76.10 -9.74 -50.92
CA LYS A 57 -75.89 -11.05 -50.31
C LYS A 57 -74.78 -11.83 -51.00
N GLY A 58 -74.73 -11.81 -52.33
CA GLY A 58 -73.67 -12.43 -53.12
C GLY A 58 -72.32 -11.77 -52.90
N LEU A 59 -72.29 -10.44 -52.83
CA LEU A 59 -71.09 -9.67 -52.52
C LEU A 59 -70.58 -10.01 -51.11
N LYS A 60 -71.43 -9.99 -50.08
CA LYS A 60 -71.06 -10.38 -48.70
C LYS A 60 -70.46 -11.79 -48.62
N LYS A 61 -71.07 -12.77 -49.30
CA LYS A 61 -70.55 -14.15 -49.34
C LYS A 61 -69.16 -14.22 -49.97
N TYR A 62 -68.95 -13.56 -51.11
CA TYR A 62 -67.64 -13.51 -51.77
C TYR A 62 -66.57 -12.86 -50.87
N ILE A 63 -66.93 -11.79 -50.16
CA ILE A 63 -66.06 -11.11 -49.21
C ILE A 63 -65.62 -12.05 -48.08
N GLU A 64 -66.56 -12.80 -47.50
CA GLU A 64 -66.26 -13.76 -46.44
C GLU A 64 -65.35 -14.88 -46.94
N GLU A 65 -65.62 -15.46 -48.12
CA GLU A 65 -64.77 -16.48 -48.75
C GLU A 65 -63.33 -15.96 -48.99
N GLN A 66 -63.18 -14.73 -49.49
CA GLN A 66 -61.84 -14.14 -49.68
C GLN A 66 -61.13 -13.84 -48.37
N ARG A 67 -61.85 -13.39 -47.33
CA ARG A 67 -61.28 -13.21 -45.99
C ARG A 67 -60.80 -14.53 -45.41
N GLU A 68 -61.56 -15.62 -45.60
CA GLU A 68 -61.15 -16.95 -45.13
C GLU A 68 -59.85 -17.40 -45.84
N ILE A 69 -59.78 -17.25 -47.16
CA ILE A 69 -58.57 -17.55 -47.95
C ILE A 69 -57.37 -16.71 -47.46
N LEU A 70 -57.55 -15.39 -47.32
CA LEU A 70 -56.49 -14.49 -46.84
C LEU A 70 -56.07 -14.82 -45.40
N SER A 71 -56.99 -15.23 -44.54
CA SER A 71 -56.68 -15.68 -43.18
C SER A 71 -55.81 -16.95 -43.19
N GLY A 72 -56.06 -17.88 -44.14
CA GLY A 72 -55.22 -19.05 -44.38
C GLY A 72 -53.80 -18.67 -44.79
N TYR A 73 -53.67 -17.77 -45.78
CA TYR A 73 -52.37 -17.24 -46.21
C TYR A 73 -51.63 -16.50 -45.10
N ARG A 74 -52.31 -15.68 -44.29
CA ARG A 74 -51.71 -15.00 -43.14
C ARG A 74 -51.15 -15.98 -42.13
N ARG A 75 -51.93 -17.02 -41.77
CA ARG A 75 -51.46 -18.08 -40.87
C ARG A 75 -50.22 -18.77 -41.43
N PHE A 76 -50.20 -19.08 -42.72
CA PHE A 76 -49.04 -19.68 -43.39
C PHE A 76 -47.81 -18.76 -43.40
N ILE A 77 -47.94 -17.48 -43.78
CA ILE A 77 -46.84 -16.51 -43.78
C ILE A 77 -46.31 -16.29 -42.35
N SER A 78 -47.19 -16.18 -41.36
CA SER A 78 -46.80 -16.10 -39.96
C SER A 78 -46.07 -17.36 -39.47
N ALA A 79 -46.39 -18.54 -39.99
CA ALA A 79 -45.67 -19.77 -39.69
C ALA A 79 -44.28 -19.79 -40.35
N LEU A 80 -44.17 -19.35 -41.62
CA LEU A 80 -42.88 -19.24 -42.31
C LEU A 80 -41.95 -18.22 -41.66
N ARG A 81 -42.45 -17.05 -41.25
CA ARG A 81 -41.65 -16.06 -40.51
C ARG A 81 -41.18 -16.59 -39.17
N ARG A 82 -42.06 -17.26 -38.41
CA ARG A 82 -41.67 -17.92 -37.17
C ARG A 82 -40.59 -18.97 -37.40
N TRP A 83 -40.69 -19.75 -38.48
CA TRP A 83 -39.64 -20.70 -38.85
C TRP A 83 -38.33 -19.99 -39.21
N GLU A 84 -38.37 -18.93 -40.02
CA GLU A 84 -37.18 -18.15 -40.40
C GLU A 84 -36.53 -17.44 -39.21
N ASP A 85 -37.33 -16.89 -38.30
CA ASP A 85 -36.88 -16.25 -37.05
C ASP A 85 -36.23 -17.27 -36.10
N ASN A 86 -36.76 -18.50 -36.07
CA ASN A 86 -36.25 -19.59 -35.22
C ASN A 86 -35.09 -20.36 -35.86
N TYR A 87 -34.94 -20.37 -37.18
CA TYR A 87 -33.96 -21.16 -37.90
C TYR A 87 -32.49 -20.88 -37.50
N PRO A 88 -32.06 -19.63 -37.24
CA PRO A 88 -30.73 -19.36 -36.67
C PRO A 88 -30.56 -20.01 -35.30
N GLY A 89 -31.60 -19.96 -34.45
CA GLY A 89 -31.60 -20.58 -33.12
C GLY A 89 -31.48 -22.10 -33.21
N ASP A 90 -32.28 -22.74 -34.07
CA ASP A 90 -32.24 -24.19 -34.29
C ASP A 90 -30.89 -24.64 -34.86
N LYS A 91 -30.30 -23.85 -35.76
CA LYS A 91 -28.98 -24.13 -36.34
C LYS A 91 -27.86 -24.01 -35.30
N VAL A 92 -27.91 -23.00 -34.43
CA VAL A 92 -26.96 -22.83 -33.32
C VAL A 92 -27.14 -23.96 -32.31
N ALA A 93 -28.37 -24.27 -31.90
CA ALA A 93 -28.66 -25.35 -30.97
C ALA A 93 -28.23 -26.73 -31.50
N TYR A 94 -28.45 -27.00 -32.80
CA TYR A 94 -27.98 -28.22 -33.45
C TYR A 94 -26.45 -28.29 -33.51
N ALA A 95 -25.78 -27.18 -33.84
CA ALA A 95 -24.32 -27.11 -33.83
C ALA A 95 -23.75 -27.32 -32.41
N ASP A 96 -24.40 -26.76 -31.39
CA ASP A 96 -24.04 -26.95 -29.98
C ASP A 96 -24.24 -28.40 -29.54
N GLN A 97 -25.36 -29.01 -29.92
CA GLN A 97 -25.62 -30.41 -29.61
C GLN A 97 -24.56 -31.30 -30.24
N LYS A 98 -24.24 -31.09 -31.52
CA LYS A 98 -23.18 -31.83 -32.20
C LYS A 98 -21.81 -31.63 -31.55
N ARG A 99 -21.50 -30.43 -31.04
CA ARG A 99 -20.27 -30.17 -30.28
C ARG A 99 -20.24 -30.96 -28.96
N ARG A 100 -21.36 -31.01 -28.22
CA ARG A 100 -21.49 -31.80 -26.98
C ARG A 100 -21.41 -33.31 -27.24
N ASP A 101 -22.04 -33.80 -28.31
CA ASP A 101 -21.97 -35.22 -28.66
C ASP A 101 -20.53 -35.61 -29.04
N GLN A 102 -19.83 -34.74 -29.76
CA GLN A 102 -18.40 -34.94 -30.07
C GLN A 102 -17.52 -34.92 -28.81
N GLU A 103 -17.79 -34.01 -27.88
CA GLU A 103 -17.13 -33.95 -26.58
C GLU A 103 -17.26 -35.27 -25.81
N LEU A 104 -18.46 -35.82 -25.68
CA LEU A 104 -18.67 -37.10 -24.98
C LEU A 104 -17.87 -38.24 -25.63
N ILE A 105 -17.75 -38.24 -26.96
CA ILE A 105 -16.92 -39.19 -27.69
C ILE A 105 -15.43 -38.96 -27.36
N TYR A 106 -14.95 -37.72 -27.33
CA TYR A 106 -13.57 -37.42 -26.94
C TYR A 106 -13.25 -37.84 -25.52
N MET A 107 -14.10 -37.45 -24.58
CA MET A 107 -13.92 -37.76 -23.15
C MET A 107 -13.89 -39.25 -22.92
N SER A 108 -14.84 -40.01 -23.47
CA SER A 108 -14.86 -41.47 -23.33
C SER A 108 -13.65 -42.16 -23.97
N TYR A 109 -13.10 -41.60 -25.05
CA TYR A 109 -11.90 -42.14 -25.69
C TYR A 109 -10.62 -41.82 -24.89
N LEU A 110 -10.46 -40.58 -24.45
CA LEU A 110 -9.34 -40.16 -23.60
C LEU A 110 -9.35 -40.88 -22.25
N GLU A 111 -10.53 -41.14 -21.69
CA GLU A 111 -10.69 -41.97 -20.49
C GLU A 111 -10.17 -43.40 -20.71
N LYS A 112 -10.47 -44.03 -21.86
CA LYS A 112 -9.92 -45.35 -22.21
C LYS A 112 -8.40 -45.35 -22.36
N LEU A 113 -7.81 -44.22 -22.75
CA LEU A 113 -6.35 -44.04 -22.84
C LEU A 113 -5.71 -43.64 -21.50
N GLY A 114 -6.50 -43.45 -20.44
CA GLY A 114 -6.01 -43.03 -19.12
C GLY A 114 -5.67 -41.55 -19.01
N PHE A 115 -6.29 -40.69 -19.84
CA PHE A 115 -6.13 -39.22 -19.85
C PHE A 115 -7.41 -38.47 -19.46
N LYS A 116 -8.25 -39.08 -18.61
CA LYS A 116 -9.53 -38.48 -18.21
C LYS A 116 -9.34 -37.14 -17.50
N ASP A 117 -8.48 -37.10 -16.49
CA ASP A 117 -8.29 -35.93 -15.62
C ASP A 117 -7.72 -34.74 -16.40
N GLU A 118 -6.77 -34.98 -17.31
CA GLU A 118 -6.21 -33.95 -18.17
C GLU A 118 -7.24 -33.40 -19.15
N ALA A 119 -8.09 -34.26 -19.71
CA ALA A 119 -9.16 -33.87 -20.62
C ALA A 119 -10.20 -32.98 -19.91
N GLU A 120 -10.57 -33.30 -18.67
CA GLU A 120 -11.46 -32.48 -17.83
C GLU A 120 -10.83 -31.11 -17.52
N MET A 121 -9.52 -31.06 -17.21
CA MET A 121 -8.80 -29.82 -16.89
C MET A 121 -8.58 -28.89 -18.10
N MET A 122 -8.35 -29.43 -19.29
CA MET A 122 -8.17 -28.63 -20.53
C MET A 122 -9.44 -27.88 -20.94
N GLY A 123 -10.59 -28.45 -20.62
CA GLY A 123 -11.89 -27.91 -21.01
C GLY A 123 -12.18 -28.04 -22.52
N LEU A 124 -13.44 -27.77 -22.84
CA LEU A 124 -14.02 -28.00 -24.16
C LEU A 124 -13.33 -27.35 -25.33
N SER A 125 -12.89 -26.10 -25.16
CA SER A 125 -12.30 -25.32 -26.25
C SER A 125 -10.94 -25.88 -26.67
N ALA A 126 -10.18 -26.44 -25.72
CA ALA A 126 -8.87 -27.01 -26.01
C ALA A 126 -9.00 -28.43 -26.59
N LEU A 127 -9.99 -29.22 -26.18
CA LEU A 127 -10.26 -30.52 -26.82
C LEU A 127 -10.62 -30.38 -28.30
N GLN A 128 -11.22 -29.26 -28.70
CA GLN A 128 -11.57 -28.98 -30.10
C GLN A 128 -10.36 -28.65 -30.98
N THR A 129 -9.19 -28.33 -30.41
CA THR A 129 -7.96 -28.09 -31.19
C THR A 129 -7.22 -29.38 -31.53
N LEU A 130 -7.62 -30.51 -30.94
CA LEU A 130 -7.07 -31.82 -31.27
C LEU A 130 -7.38 -32.20 -32.74
N PRO A 131 -6.50 -32.97 -33.42
CA PRO A 131 -6.64 -33.33 -34.83
C PRO A 131 -8.02 -33.93 -35.17
N ARG A 132 -8.71 -33.37 -36.17
CA ARG A 132 -10.08 -33.77 -36.53
C ARG A 132 -10.18 -35.25 -36.95
N PHE A 133 -11.23 -35.88 -36.45
CA PHE A 133 -11.33 -37.32 -36.24
C PHE A 133 -12.09 -37.99 -37.37
N ARG A 134 -11.39 -38.65 -38.29
CA ARG A 134 -12.00 -39.66 -39.17
C ARG A 134 -11.38 -41.05 -39.00
N ASN A 135 -10.26 -41.18 -38.30
CA ASN A 135 -9.62 -42.48 -38.07
C ASN A 135 -8.80 -42.46 -36.77
N TRP A 136 -9.42 -42.91 -35.67
CA TRP A 136 -8.84 -42.92 -34.34
C TRP A 136 -7.51 -43.68 -34.28
N GLU A 137 -7.45 -44.87 -34.89
CA GLU A 137 -6.25 -45.73 -34.88
C GLU A 137 -5.00 -45.03 -35.42
N LYS A 138 -5.16 -44.16 -36.42
CA LYS A 138 -4.04 -43.44 -37.04
C LYS A 138 -3.54 -42.26 -36.21
N ILE A 139 -4.42 -41.63 -35.43
CA ILE A 139 -4.10 -40.43 -34.65
C ILE A 139 -3.79 -40.74 -33.19
N THR A 140 -4.10 -41.96 -32.70
CA THR A 140 -3.83 -42.38 -31.32
C THR A 140 -2.42 -42.02 -30.85
N PRO A 141 -1.33 -42.31 -31.62
CA PRO A 141 0.02 -41.98 -31.16
C PRO A 141 0.22 -40.47 -30.94
N GLN A 142 -0.28 -39.65 -31.87
CA GLN A 142 -0.21 -38.19 -31.77
C GLN A 142 -1.04 -37.65 -30.61
N VAL A 143 -2.23 -38.22 -30.36
CA VAL A 143 -3.08 -37.86 -29.21
C VAL A 143 -2.38 -38.23 -27.90
N ILE A 144 -1.77 -39.41 -27.81
CA ILE A 144 -1.00 -39.82 -26.63
C ILE A 144 0.17 -38.86 -26.37
N GLU A 145 0.91 -38.48 -27.41
CA GLU A 145 2.02 -37.53 -27.31
C GLU A 145 1.54 -36.17 -26.76
N ILE A 146 0.51 -35.58 -27.38
CA ILE A 146 -0.08 -34.31 -26.93
C ILE A 146 -0.58 -34.40 -25.48
N MET A 147 -1.32 -35.46 -25.14
CA MET A 147 -1.88 -35.60 -23.79
C MET A 147 -0.80 -35.87 -22.73
N THR A 148 0.31 -36.49 -23.10
CA THR A 148 1.48 -36.66 -22.21
C THR A 148 2.15 -35.31 -21.93
N GLU A 149 2.34 -34.47 -22.96
CA GLU A 149 2.85 -33.10 -22.78
C GLU A 149 1.93 -32.26 -21.89
N VAL A 150 0.61 -32.38 -22.07
CA VAL A 150 -0.39 -31.73 -21.22
C VAL A 150 -0.27 -32.20 -19.77
N ARG A 151 -0.16 -33.51 -19.54
CA ARG A 151 0.05 -34.08 -18.19
C ARG A 151 1.31 -33.53 -17.53
N GLU A 152 2.43 -33.49 -18.24
CA GLU A 152 3.69 -32.96 -17.72
C GLU A 152 3.59 -31.47 -17.39
N THR A 153 2.91 -30.70 -18.25
CA THR A 153 2.66 -29.27 -18.03
C THR A 153 1.77 -29.03 -16.81
N LEU A 154 0.70 -29.82 -16.65
CA LEU A 154 -0.18 -29.75 -15.48
C LEU A 154 0.55 -30.17 -14.20
N ALA A 155 1.37 -31.23 -14.25
CA ALA A 155 2.18 -31.66 -13.12
C ALA A 155 3.24 -30.62 -12.74
N LYS A 156 3.84 -29.92 -13.72
CA LYS A 156 4.74 -28.79 -13.46
C LYS A 156 3.98 -27.64 -12.80
N LYS A 157 2.87 -27.21 -13.38
CA LYS A 157 2.02 -26.14 -12.83
C LYS A 157 1.56 -26.46 -11.41
N SER A 158 1.13 -27.69 -11.14
CA SER A 158 0.74 -28.15 -9.81
C SER A 158 1.89 -28.09 -8.80
N ARG A 159 3.11 -28.47 -9.21
CA ARG A 159 4.33 -28.33 -8.37
C ARG A 159 4.66 -26.86 -8.10
N ASP A 160 4.58 -26.00 -9.11
CA ASP A 160 4.84 -24.57 -8.97
C ASP A 160 3.81 -23.90 -8.06
N GLU A 161 2.53 -24.26 -8.20
CA GLU A 161 1.44 -23.80 -7.33
C GLU A 161 1.60 -24.30 -5.89
N ALA A 162 1.99 -25.57 -5.70
CA ALA A 162 2.27 -26.13 -4.38
C ALA A 162 3.46 -25.43 -3.71
N MET A 163 4.53 -25.15 -4.47
CA MET A 163 5.70 -24.41 -3.98
C MET A 163 5.33 -22.96 -3.64
N ALA A 164 4.54 -22.29 -4.49
CA ALA A 164 4.07 -20.93 -4.24
C ALA A 164 3.14 -20.86 -3.02
N LEU A 165 2.27 -21.86 -2.82
CA LEU A 165 1.42 -21.96 -1.64
C LEU A 165 2.25 -22.22 -0.38
N ALA A 166 3.23 -23.13 -0.43
CA ALA A 166 4.13 -23.38 0.69
C ALA A 166 4.96 -22.14 1.06
N LYS A 167 5.47 -21.41 0.06
CA LYS A 167 6.15 -20.13 0.25
C LYS A 167 5.26 -19.10 0.94
N ARG A 168 4.01 -18.94 0.47
CA ARG A 168 3.04 -18.01 1.07
C ARG A 168 2.70 -18.37 2.52
N LYS A 169 2.44 -19.64 2.81
CA LYS A 169 2.17 -20.12 4.17
C LYS A 169 3.36 -19.89 5.10
N LYS A 170 4.58 -20.11 4.61
CA LYS A 170 5.81 -19.79 5.35
C LYS A 170 5.93 -18.30 5.64
N GLU A 171 5.68 -17.44 4.67
CA GLU A 171 5.66 -15.98 4.82
C GLU A 171 4.63 -15.52 5.86
N GLU A 172 3.39 -16.01 5.77
CA GLU A 172 2.32 -15.71 6.73
C GLU A 172 2.70 -16.15 8.16
N SER A 173 3.29 -17.36 8.30
CA SER A 173 3.75 -17.88 9.58
C SER A 173 4.86 -17.01 10.20
N ILE A 174 5.84 -16.59 9.40
CA ILE A 174 6.91 -15.66 9.84
C ILE A 174 6.32 -14.31 10.28
N GLN A 175 5.36 -13.75 9.53
CA GLN A 175 4.72 -12.49 9.90
C GLN A 175 3.97 -12.58 11.24
N MET A 176 3.24 -13.68 11.47
CA MET A 176 2.57 -13.93 12.75
C MET A 176 3.58 -14.05 13.90
N ARG A 177 4.69 -14.76 13.68
CA ARG A 177 5.78 -14.89 14.66
C ARG A 177 6.43 -13.56 15.00
N LEU A 178 6.67 -12.71 14.00
CA LEU A 178 7.19 -11.35 14.22
C LEU A 178 6.22 -10.48 15.03
N ALA A 179 4.90 -10.66 14.85
CA ALA A 179 3.91 -9.99 15.68
C ALA A 179 3.99 -10.40 17.15
N HIS A 180 4.16 -11.71 17.41
CA HIS A 180 4.35 -12.21 18.77
C HIS A 180 5.66 -11.71 19.39
N LEU A 181 6.77 -11.71 18.64
CA LEU A 181 8.05 -11.15 19.10
C LEU A 181 7.93 -9.65 19.37
N ASN A 182 7.24 -8.89 18.52
CA ASN A 182 7.05 -7.45 18.75
C ASN A 182 6.28 -7.20 20.06
N ALA A 183 5.25 -7.99 20.36
CA ALA A 183 4.53 -7.84 21.62
C ALA A 183 5.43 -8.07 22.84
N VAL A 184 6.32 -9.08 22.77
CA VAL A 184 7.30 -9.41 23.81
C VAL A 184 8.34 -8.30 23.95
N ARG A 185 8.83 -7.77 22.83
CA ARG A 185 9.72 -6.61 22.80
C ARG A 185 9.07 -5.38 23.44
N GLU A 186 7.82 -5.06 23.10
CA GLU A 186 7.11 -3.92 23.68
C GLU A 186 6.93 -4.07 25.18
N TYR A 187 6.57 -5.28 25.65
CA TYR A 187 6.54 -5.59 27.07
C TYR A 187 7.89 -5.33 27.74
N TYR A 188 8.99 -5.78 27.13
CA TYR A 188 10.35 -5.56 27.65
C TYR A 188 10.69 -4.06 27.71
N VAL A 189 10.50 -3.32 26.62
CA VAL A 189 10.82 -1.88 26.53
C VAL A 189 10.03 -1.08 27.56
N LEU A 190 8.76 -1.42 27.78
CA LEU A 190 7.95 -0.75 28.80
C LEU A 190 8.56 -0.88 30.20
N ARG A 191 9.15 -2.05 30.53
CA ARG A 191 9.79 -2.30 31.83
C ARG A 191 11.24 -1.81 31.92
N HIS A 192 11.93 -1.66 30.80
CA HIS A 192 13.34 -1.28 30.72
C HIS A 192 13.54 0.02 29.93
N ARG A 193 12.81 1.06 30.29
CA ARG A 193 12.74 2.32 29.51
C ARG A 193 14.05 3.09 29.38
N HIS A 194 14.99 2.82 30.28
CA HIS A 194 16.32 3.41 30.25
C HIS A 194 17.25 2.68 29.27
N GLU A 195 16.84 1.51 28.78
CA GLU A 195 17.61 0.74 27.80
C GLU A 195 17.17 1.07 26.38
N ILE A 196 18.16 1.23 25.50
CA ILE A 196 17.92 1.31 24.07
C ILE A 196 17.92 -0.11 23.53
N VAL A 197 16.73 -0.55 23.10
CA VAL A 197 16.48 -1.88 22.57
C VAL A 197 16.33 -1.79 21.04
N PRO A 198 17.00 -2.65 20.26
CA PRO A 198 16.87 -2.72 18.80
C PRO A 198 15.42 -2.89 18.36
N ASN A 199 15.13 -2.66 17.08
CA ASN A 199 13.77 -2.90 16.57
C ASN A 199 13.46 -4.42 16.47
N VAL A 200 12.20 -4.78 16.19
CA VAL A 200 11.78 -6.19 16.16
C VAL A 200 12.53 -7.02 15.10
N VAL A 201 12.88 -6.43 13.96
CA VAL A 201 13.59 -7.12 12.88
C VAL A 201 15.04 -7.42 13.27
N ASP A 202 15.72 -6.46 13.90
CA ASP A 202 17.06 -6.65 14.45
C ASP A 202 17.08 -7.75 15.54
N LEU A 203 16.06 -7.81 16.40
CA LEU A 203 15.92 -8.91 17.36
C LEU A 203 15.66 -10.25 16.67
N ALA A 204 14.83 -10.25 15.62
CA ALA A 204 14.43 -11.48 14.92
C ALA A 204 15.57 -12.19 14.19
N ILE A 205 16.64 -11.46 13.84
CA ILE A 205 17.84 -12.03 13.20
C ILE A 205 18.90 -12.49 14.21
N ALA A 206 18.72 -12.20 15.51
CA ALA A 206 19.61 -12.61 16.57
C ALA A 206 19.15 -13.93 17.21
N GLU A 207 20.09 -14.74 17.71
CA GLU A 207 19.75 -15.95 18.46
C GLU A 207 19.42 -15.62 19.93
N PRO A 208 18.42 -16.30 20.54
CA PRO A 208 17.69 -17.49 20.06
C PRO A 208 16.42 -17.22 19.21
N PHE A 209 16.11 -15.96 18.91
CA PHE A 209 14.87 -15.58 18.21
C PHE A 209 14.85 -16.06 16.75
N PHE A 210 15.99 -15.98 16.06
CA PHE A 210 16.12 -16.41 14.67
C PHE A 210 15.77 -17.89 14.50
N SER A 211 16.33 -18.76 15.34
CA SER A 211 16.02 -20.19 15.33
C SER A 211 14.53 -20.47 15.60
N LEU A 212 13.91 -19.77 16.56
CA LEU A 212 12.48 -19.94 16.85
C LEU A 212 11.60 -19.48 15.67
N ILE A 213 11.94 -18.36 15.02
CA ILE A 213 11.15 -17.79 13.93
C ILE A 213 11.29 -18.60 12.64
N THR A 214 12.51 -18.98 12.28
CA THR A 214 12.82 -19.56 10.96
C THR A 214 13.02 -21.06 10.99
N GLY A 215 13.44 -21.62 12.12
CA GLY A 215 13.71 -23.05 12.32
C GLY A 215 12.45 -23.87 12.61
N THR A 216 11.41 -23.25 13.19
CA THR A 216 10.14 -23.95 13.46
C THR A 216 9.35 -24.16 12.16
N PRO A 217 8.86 -25.37 11.84
CA PRO A 217 8.00 -25.63 10.68
C PRO A 217 6.81 -24.67 10.60
N TYR A 218 6.42 -24.22 9.40
CA TYR A 218 5.43 -23.14 9.26
C TYR A 218 4.01 -23.51 9.70
N ASP A 219 3.72 -24.80 9.76
CA ASP A 219 2.46 -25.41 10.20
C ASP A 219 2.36 -25.58 11.73
N GLU A 220 3.49 -25.43 12.44
CA GLU A 220 3.51 -25.40 13.89
C GLU A 220 3.23 -23.97 14.39
N PRO A 221 2.20 -23.78 15.24
CA PRO A 221 1.88 -22.48 15.79
C PRO A 221 2.95 -22.06 16.79
N VAL A 222 3.48 -20.86 16.61
CA VAL A 222 4.39 -20.21 17.56
C VAL A 222 3.70 -18.95 18.06
N THR A 223 3.54 -18.86 19.37
CA THR A 223 2.82 -17.79 20.07
C THR A 223 3.76 -16.98 20.95
N SER A 224 3.24 -15.98 21.66
CA SER A 224 4.04 -15.22 22.64
C SER A 224 4.59 -16.08 23.78
N LYS A 225 3.96 -17.23 24.07
CA LYS A 225 4.38 -18.14 25.14
C LYS A 225 5.77 -18.71 24.90
N GLU A 226 6.12 -18.99 23.65
CA GLU A 226 7.44 -19.50 23.27
C GLU A 226 8.53 -18.42 23.31
N PHE A 227 8.15 -17.15 23.11
CA PHE A 227 9.07 -16.01 23.14
C PHE A 227 9.32 -15.45 24.55
N ILE A 228 8.37 -15.56 25.48
CA ILE A 228 8.49 -15.02 26.85
C ILE A 228 9.73 -15.56 27.60
N PRO A 229 10.05 -16.87 27.57
CA PRO A 229 11.28 -17.39 28.18
C PRO A 229 12.56 -16.81 27.60
N LEU A 230 12.50 -16.20 26.40
CA LEU A 230 13.65 -15.62 25.73
C LEU A 230 13.89 -14.15 26.09
N LEU A 231 13.05 -13.55 26.95
CA LEU A 231 13.19 -12.15 27.40
C LEU A 231 14.57 -11.87 28.01
N ASP A 232 15.13 -12.83 28.74
CA ASP A 232 16.44 -12.69 29.42
C ASP A 232 17.61 -12.57 28.43
N HIS A 233 17.40 -12.90 27.14
CA HIS A 233 18.41 -12.72 26.10
C HIS A 233 18.42 -11.30 25.51
N ILE A 234 17.34 -10.52 25.66
CA ILE A 234 17.22 -9.18 25.08
C ILE A 234 18.33 -8.23 25.55
N PRO A 235 18.70 -8.13 26.85
CA PRO A 235 19.75 -7.21 27.27
C PRO A 235 21.09 -7.48 26.56
N ARG A 236 21.49 -8.75 26.47
CA ARG A 236 22.73 -9.16 25.78
C ARG A 236 22.69 -8.80 24.29
N ILE A 237 21.61 -9.15 23.60
CA ILE A 237 21.45 -8.86 22.17
C ILE A 237 21.43 -7.34 21.93
N SER A 238 20.77 -6.58 22.81
CA SER A 238 20.71 -5.12 22.73
C SER A 238 22.09 -4.49 22.90
N GLN A 239 22.92 -5.05 23.78
CA GLN A 239 24.31 -4.63 23.95
C GLN A 239 25.14 -4.94 22.69
N GLU A 240 25.14 -6.17 22.22
CA GLU A 240 25.89 -6.58 21.01
C GLU A 240 25.51 -5.73 19.79
N TRP A 241 24.20 -5.51 19.59
CA TRP A 241 23.68 -4.63 18.55
C TRP A 241 24.16 -3.18 18.71
N ARG A 242 24.13 -2.64 19.93
CA ARG A 242 24.58 -1.27 20.21
C ARG A 242 26.06 -1.11 19.92
N GLU A 243 26.88 -2.08 20.31
CA GLU A 243 28.32 -2.07 20.05
C GLU A 243 28.62 -2.08 18.54
N ALA A 244 27.91 -2.91 17.78
CA ALA A 244 28.03 -2.92 16.32
C ALA A 244 27.59 -1.59 15.69
N ALA A 245 26.51 -1.00 16.19
CA ALA A 245 26.03 0.32 15.73
C ALA A 245 27.05 1.42 16.06
N MET A 246 27.66 1.41 17.24
CA MET A 246 28.72 2.36 17.63
C MET A 246 29.95 2.23 16.73
N ASP A 247 30.39 1.00 16.43
CA ASP A 247 31.53 0.77 15.55
C ASP A 247 31.26 1.28 14.13
N LEU A 248 30.03 1.17 13.64
CA LEU A 248 29.60 1.78 12.38
C LEU A 248 29.69 3.31 12.44
N LEU A 249 29.16 3.92 13.49
CA LEU A 249 29.16 5.39 13.66
C LEU A 249 30.59 5.94 13.72
N LEU A 250 31.49 5.28 14.46
CA LEU A 250 32.92 5.63 14.48
C LEU A 250 33.56 5.48 13.10
N GLY A 251 33.15 4.47 12.33
CA GLY A 251 33.55 4.27 10.94
C GLY A 251 33.16 5.43 10.02
N LEU A 252 31.97 6.02 10.22
CA LEU A 252 31.51 7.20 9.46
C LEU A 252 32.37 8.43 9.76
N MET A 253 32.81 8.62 11.01
CA MET A 253 33.67 9.75 11.40
C MET A 253 35.07 9.70 10.78
N ALA A 254 35.57 8.51 10.45
CA ALA A 254 36.90 8.31 9.87
C ALA A 254 36.93 8.52 8.34
N GLN A 255 35.78 8.76 7.70
CA GLN A 255 35.72 8.99 6.26
C GLN A 255 36.17 10.43 5.94
N PRO A 256 37.12 10.63 5.01
CA PRO A 256 37.51 11.97 4.60
C PRO A 256 36.34 12.67 3.90
N SER A 257 36.01 13.87 4.35
CA SER A 257 34.82 14.68 4.02
C SER A 257 34.69 15.14 2.56
N GLY A 258 35.38 14.52 1.59
CA GLY A 258 35.54 15.10 0.26
C GLY A 258 35.63 14.14 -0.92
N SER A 259 35.41 12.83 -0.75
CA SER A 259 35.59 11.88 -1.86
C SER A 259 34.27 11.42 -2.49
N GLY A 260 33.61 12.33 -3.21
CA GLY A 260 32.84 11.95 -4.41
C GLY A 260 33.75 11.49 -5.59
N GLY A 261 35.06 11.41 -5.35
CA GLY A 261 36.08 10.97 -6.29
C GLY A 261 36.32 9.46 -6.23
N THR A 262 36.16 8.84 -7.40
CA THR A 262 36.52 7.48 -7.80
C THR A 262 37.65 6.86 -6.96
N LEU A 263 37.34 5.76 -6.27
CA LEU A 263 38.24 4.95 -5.45
C LEU A 263 39.52 4.52 -6.19
N ASN A 264 40.60 5.29 -6.09
CA ASN A 264 41.93 4.81 -6.43
C ASN A 264 42.43 3.92 -5.28
N LYS A 265 42.46 2.60 -5.53
CA LYS A 265 42.95 1.55 -4.61
C LYS A 265 44.47 1.62 -4.43
N GLY A 266 44.97 2.67 -3.77
CA GLY A 266 46.35 2.72 -3.27
C GLY A 266 46.48 1.89 -2.00
N LYS A 267 47.23 0.79 -2.04
CA LYS A 267 47.50 -0.11 -0.91
C LYS A 267 48.57 0.52 0.01
N GLU A 268 48.17 1.35 0.96
CA GLU A 268 49.04 1.69 2.09
C GLU A 268 48.27 1.49 3.40
N LYS A 269 48.68 0.45 4.15
CA LYS A 269 48.08 0.05 5.43
C LYS A 269 48.65 0.92 6.55
N ASP A 270 48.33 2.21 6.53
CA ASP A 270 48.50 2.99 7.75
C ASP A 270 47.52 2.47 8.80
N LYS A 271 48.06 2.14 9.97
CA LYS A 271 47.35 1.62 11.12
C LYS A 271 46.40 2.72 11.62
N ARG A 272 45.22 2.83 11.01
CA ARG A 272 44.21 3.84 11.36
C ARG A 272 43.89 3.73 12.85
N PHE A 273 44.12 4.83 13.55
CA PHE A 273 43.71 5.00 14.93
C PHE A 273 42.17 4.91 14.96
N SER A 274 41.64 3.86 15.61
CA SER A 274 40.21 3.76 15.86
C SER A 274 39.90 4.73 17.01
N PRO A 275 39.07 5.76 16.80
CA PRO A 275 38.70 6.68 17.86
C PRO A 275 38.01 5.93 19.00
N ASP A 276 38.24 6.40 20.23
CA ASP A 276 37.58 5.86 21.43
C ASP A 276 36.06 6.04 21.35
N ARG A 277 35.29 5.09 21.88
CA ARG A 277 33.81 5.10 21.87
C ARG A 277 33.23 6.32 22.59
N SER A 278 33.94 6.87 23.57
CA SER A 278 33.56 8.12 24.27
C SER A 278 33.43 9.35 23.35
N VAL A 279 33.99 9.29 22.14
CA VAL A 279 33.83 10.33 21.13
C VAL A 279 32.37 10.51 20.72
N LEU A 280 31.56 9.43 20.74
CA LEU A 280 30.14 9.51 20.40
C LEU A 280 29.33 10.33 21.41
N ASP A 281 29.72 10.32 22.69
CA ASP A 281 29.02 11.04 23.77
C ASP A 281 29.34 12.54 23.80
N ARG A 282 30.29 13.00 22.97
CA ARG A 282 30.73 14.40 22.94
C ARG A 282 29.63 15.31 22.40
N ALA A 283 29.55 16.53 22.93
CA ALA A 283 28.67 17.59 22.45
C ALA A 283 28.98 18.07 21.03
N THR A 284 30.02 17.50 20.40
CA THR A 284 30.58 17.91 19.11
C THR A 284 30.51 16.80 18.06
N THR A 285 29.80 15.71 18.35
CA THR A 285 29.65 14.56 17.46
C THR A 285 28.20 14.46 17.00
N PHE A 286 27.95 14.81 15.74
CA PHE A 286 26.64 14.72 15.13
C PHE A 286 26.66 13.94 13.82
N PHE A 287 25.53 13.30 13.53
CA PHE A 287 25.25 12.58 12.31
C PHE A 287 24.05 13.22 11.63
N SER A 288 23.99 13.18 10.31
CA SER A 288 22.79 13.56 9.56
C SER A 288 22.12 12.30 9.02
N CYS A 289 20.79 12.26 9.14
CA CYS A 289 20.02 11.27 8.42
C CYS A 289 19.83 11.74 6.97
N ILE A 290 20.32 10.96 6.01
CA ILE A 290 20.24 11.28 4.58
C ILE A 290 18.79 11.41 4.10
N TRP A 291 17.83 10.83 4.83
CA TRP A 291 16.43 10.75 4.40
C TRP A 291 15.58 11.93 4.85
N CYS A 292 15.62 12.27 6.13
CA CYS A 292 14.85 13.40 6.68
C CYS A 292 15.70 14.65 6.88
N THR A 293 17.02 14.58 6.62
CA THR A 293 18.00 15.64 6.86
C THR A 293 18.03 16.14 8.31
N GLU A 294 17.53 15.34 9.27
CA GLU A 294 17.63 15.70 10.68
C GLU A 294 19.05 15.42 11.18
N ILE A 295 19.55 16.34 11.98
CA ILE A 295 20.75 16.18 12.78
C ILE A 295 20.42 15.23 13.92
N LEU A 296 21.34 14.32 14.25
CA LEU A 296 21.21 13.27 15.26
C LEU A 296 22.48 13.20 16.09
N ALA A 297 22.37 13.32 17.42
CA ALA A 297 23.46 12.96 18.34
C ALA A 297 23.29 11.52 18.83
N TYR A 298 24.35 10.99 19.44
CA TYR A 298 24.24 9.77 20.23
C TYR A 298 23.53 10.08 21.57
N PRO A 299 22.65 9.17 22.07
CA PRO A 299 22.27 7.90 21.46
C PRO A 299 21.04 8.00 20.54
N THR A 300 20.44 9.18 20.36
CA THR A 300 19.22 9.40 19.56
C THR A 300 19.30 8.81 18.14
N VAL A 301 20.49 8.87 17.51
CA VAL A 301 20.76 8.27 16.19
C VAL A 301 20.39 6.78 16.12
N LEU A 302 20.51 6.03 17.22
CA LEU A 302 20.19 4.61 17.29
C LEU A 302 18.68 4.34 17.19
N THR A 303 17.87 5.29 17.65
CA THR A 303 16.40 5.17 17.71
C THR A 303 15.68 5.94 16.61
N HIS A 304 16.43 6.58 15.71
CA HIS A 304 15.84 7.44 14.70
C HIS A 304 15.01 6.60 13.70
N PRO A 305 13.71 6.90 13.48
CA PRO A 305 12.85 6.00 12.71
C PRO A 305 13.32 5.74 11.27
N CYS A 306 13.93 6.73 10.61
CA CYS A 306 14.41 6.55 9.24
C CYS A 306 15.51 5.49 9.14
N VAL A 307 16.31 5.24 10.18
CA VAL A 307 17.36 4.22 10.11
C VAL A 307 16.84 2.79 10.26
N SER A 308 15.54 2.62 10.48
CA SER A 308 14.88 1.32 10.63
C SER A 308 13.63 1.20 9.77
N GLN A 309 13.31 2.18 8.93
CA GLN A 309 12.13 2.15 8.06
C GLN A 309 12.52 1.80 6.63
N LYS A 310 11.60 1.17 5.91
CA LYS A 310 11.78 0.99 4.46
C LYS A 310 11.64 2.32 3.74
N ARG A 311 12.56 2.58 2.81
CA ARG A 311 12.34 3.61 1.80
C ARG A 311 11.16 3.17 0.94
N ARG A 312 10.05 3.90 0.98
CA ARG A 312 9.11 3.90 -0.14
C ARG A 312 9.86 4.54 -1.29
N SER A 313 10.48 3.72 -2.13
CA SER A 313 11.19 4.21 -3.31
C SER A 313 10.27 5.15 -4.06
N THR A 314 10.58 6.43 -4.03
CA THR A 314 9.87 7.45 -4.81
C THR A 314 10.24 7.35 -6.28
N ALA A 315 11.26 6.56 -6.62
CA ALA A 315 11.52 6.20 -7.99
C ALA A 315 10.32 5.41 -8.49
N LYS A 316 9.58 6.04 -9.41
CA LYS A 316 8.75 5.37 -10.41
C LYS A 316 9.63 4.52 -11.33
N SER A 317 10.54 3.71 -10.78
CA SER A 317 11.19 2.69 -11.57
C SER A 317 10.07 1.72 -11.90
N ASP A 318 9.70 1.68 -13.17
CA ASP A 318 8.63 0.85 -13.72
C ASP A 318 8.90 -0.66 -13.59
N ASP A 319 9.94 -1.04 -12.83
CA ASP A 319 10.26 -2.38 -12.33
C ASP A 319 9.29 -2.85 -11.23
N ARG A 320 7.98 -2.75 -11.48
CA ARG A 320 6.93 -3.38 -10.65
C ARG A 320 6.88 -4.91 -10.79
N GLY A 321 7.89 -5.53 -11.40
CA GLY A 321 7.79 -6.88 -11.94
C GLY A 321 8.67 -7.95 -11.30
N ALA A 322 9.76 -7.60 -10.62
CA ALA A 322 10.65 -8.60 -10.03
C ALA A 322 10.45 -8.65 -8.51
N PRO A 323 9.78 -9.69 -7.97
CA PRO A 323 9.96 -10.04 -6.57
C PRO A 323 11.46 -10.13 -6.32
N SER A 324 11.99 -9.29 -5.43
CA SER A 324 13.38 -9.41 -5.04
C SER A 324 13.55 -10.83 -4.48
N ASP A 325 14.30 -11.65 -5.19
CA ASP A 325 14.57 -13.06 -4.83
C ASP A 325 15.50 -13.17 -3.60
N SER A 326 15.74 -12.06 -2.89
CA SER A 326 16.76 -11.91 -1.86
C SER A 326 16.41 -12.55 -0.51
N GLY A 327 15.44 -13.46 -0.44
CA GLY A 327 15.15 -14.22 0.79
C GLY A 327 14.80 -13.36 2.01
N ASP A 328 14.49 -12.08 1.81
CA ASP A 328 14.29 -11.12 2.89
C ASP A 328 12.85 -11.12 3.39
N PHE A 329 12.42 -12.25 3.92
CA PHE A 329 11.07 -12.43 4.47
C PHE A 329 10.72 -11.41 5.56
N PHE A 330 11.71 -10.97 6.33
CA PHE A 330 11.56 -10.01 7.43
C PHE A 330 11.12 -8.62 6.98
N LEU A 331 11.43 -8.24 5.75
CA LEU A 331 11.22 -6.89 5.27
C LEU A 331 9.73 -6.56 5.13
N ASN A 332 8.86 -7.51 4.80
CA ASN A 332 7.45 -7.20 4.50
C ASN A 332 6.59 -6.92 5.75
N TYR A 333 7.19 -6.95 6.95
CA TYR A 333 6.49 -6.67 8.20
C TYR A 333 6.58 -5.17 8.58
N TRP A 334 5.43 -4.50 8.65
CA TRP A 334 5.21 -3.15 9.21
C TRP A 334 6.11 -2.00 8.70
N ASP A 335 6.60 -2.08 7.46
CA ASP A 335 7.54 -1.07 6.90
C ASP A 335 8.84 -0.92 7.74
N VAL A 336 9.21 -1.93 8.55
CA VAL A 336 10.43 -1.95 9.38
C VAL A 336 11.53 -2.78 8.70
N THR A 337 12.79 -2.40 8.90
CA THR A 337 13.99 -3.08 8.40
C THR A 337 15.08 -3.13 9.48
N ILE A 338 16.09 -3.97 9.26
CA ILE A 338 17.35 -3.99 10.02
C ILE A 338 17.92 -2.57 10.11
N TRP A 339 18.42 -2.20 11.29
CA TRP A 339 19.03 -0.90 11.55
C TRP A 339 20.18 -0.60 10.57
N ASN A 340 20.12 0.55 9.89
CA ASN A 340 21.09 0.98 8.88
C ASN A 340 21.46 -0.08 7.84
N ARG A 341 20.48 -0.87 7.39
CA ARG A 341 20.67 -2.05 6.53
C ARG A 341 21.57 -1.83 5.32
N SER A 342 21.45 -0.68 4.68
CA SER A 342 22.19 -0.35 3.45
C SER A 342 23.51 0.38 3.72
N HIS A 343 23.82 0.69 4.99
CA HIS A 343 24.98 1.49 5.42
C HIS A 343 25.06 2.89 4.79
N ASP A 344 23.95 3.40 4.23
CA ASP A 344 23.84 4.64 3.47
C ASP A 344 22.71 5.55 3.96
N GLN A 345 22.19 5.30 5.17
CA GLN A 345 21.07 6.08 5.75
C GLN A 345 21.57 7.21 6.66
N LEU A 346 22.83 7.11 7.08
CA LEU A 346 23.50 8.02 8.00
C LEU A 346 24.83 8.46 7.40
N GLU A 347 25.21 9.69 7.67
CA GLU A 347 26.53 10.23 7.41
C GLU A 347 27.01 11.04 8.63
N TYR A 348 28.32 11.22 8.77
CA TYR A 348 28.85 12.09 9.80
C TYR A 348 28.70 13.55 9.35
N ASP A 349 28.02 14.35 10.16
CA ASP A 349 27.72 15.74 9.83
C ASP A 349 28.86 16.64 10.30
N HIS A 350 29.80 16.89 9.38
CA HIS A 350 30.98 17.70 9.63
C HIS A 350 30.63 19.16 9.96
N GLU A 351 29.67 19.76 9.25
CA GLU A 351 29.30 21.16 9.41
C GLU A 351 28.68 21.42 10.78
N THR A 352 27.71 20.60 11.16
CA THR A 352 27.06 20.69 12.46
C THR A 352 28.04 20.39 13.60
N SER A 353 28.92 19.40 13.42
CA SER A 353 29.96 19.07 14.39
C SER A 353 30.95 20.22 14.61
N GLU A 354 31.37 20.92 13.55
CA GLU A 354 32.24 22.10 13.66
C GLU A 354 31.52 23.31 14.28
N CYS A 355 30.25 23.53 13.95
CA CYS A 355 29.43 24.55 14.62
C CYS A 355 29.34 24.26 16.13
N ALA A 356 29.09 23.02 16.51
CA ALA A 356 29.04 22.63 17.90
C ALA A 356 30.37 22.83 18.63
N LYS A 357 31.51 22.49 18.00
CA LYS A 357 32.85 22.80 18.57
C LYS A 357 33.02 24.29 18.84
N HIS A 358 32.54 25.13 17.93
CA HIS A 358 32.59 26.58 18.10
C HIS A 358 31.72 27.04 19.28
N LEU A 359 30.47 26.56 19.38
CA LEU A 359 29.58 26.90 20.50
C LEU A 359 30.15 26.45 21.86
N VAL A 360 30.71 25.24 21.92
CA VAL A 360 31.38 24.72 23.14
C VAL A 360 32.58 25.59 23.52
N THR A 361 33.36 26.05 22.54
CA THR A 361 34.50 26.95 22.76
C THR A 361 34.05 28.32 23.29
N LEU A 362 32.93 28.86 22.77
CA LEU A 362 32.36 30.12 23.26
C LEU A 362 31.97 30.05 24.74
N CYS A 363 31.57 28.88 25.23
CA CYS A 363 31.31 28.62 26.65
C CYS A 363 32.59 28.48 27.50
N GLY A 364 33.78 28.63 26.93
CA GLY A 364 35.05 28.41 27.61
C GLY A 364 35.26 26.95 28.03
N LYS A 365 34.64 26.00 27.32
CA LYS A 365 34.78 24.56 27.56
C LYS A 365 35.65 23.92 26.48
N ASP A 366 36.19 22.75 26.79
CA ASP A 366 37.01 21.98 25.84
C ASP A 366 36.11 21.11 24.92
N PRO A 367 36.12 21.34 23.58
CA PRO A 367 35.33 20.56 22.62
C PRO A 367 35.70 19.08 22.54
N ALA A 368 36.90 18.69 23.01
CA ALA A 368 37.38 17.31 22.96
C ALA A 368 36.89 16.46 24.15
N SER A 369 36.37 17.07 25.21
CA SER A 369 35.96 16.36 26.43
C SER A 369 34.53 16.64 26.87
N LEU A 370 33.92 17.76 26.46
CA LEU A 370 32.56 18.10 26.88
C LEU A 370 31.53 17.14 26.25
N THR A 371 30.80 16.42 27.10
CA THR A 371 29.70 15.53 26.70
C THR A 371 28.44 16.31 26.32
N LEU A 372 27.56 15.71 25.53
CA LEU A 372 26.25 16.26 25.16
C LEU A 372 25.43 16.69 26.38
N GLU A 373 25.32 15.80 27.37
CA GLU A 373 24.57 16.03 28.60
C GLU A 373 25.15 17.20 29.42
N ALA A 374 26.48 17.23 29.59
CA ALA A 374 27.15 18.35 30.27
C ALA A 374 26.88 19.70 29.56
N MET A 375 26.81 19.73 28.22
CA MET A 375 26.48 20.95 27.48
C MET A 375 25.03 21.38 27.71
N ASP A 376 24.08 20.44 27.81
CA ASP A 376 22.69 20.74 28.17
C ASP A 376 22.56 21.35 29.56
N GLN A 377 23.31 20.79 30.53
CA GLN A 377 23.29 21.24 31.92
C GLN A 377 23.83 22.67 32.11
N LEU A 378 24.65 23.18 31.18
CA LEU A 378 25.09 24.58 31.22
C LEU A 378 23.91 25.55 31.03
N ASP A 379 22.85 25.13 30.32
CA ASP A 379 21.62 25.91 30.07
C ASP A 379 21.88 27.37 29.65
N VAL A 380 22.91 27.56 28.83
CA VAL A 380 23.32 28.85 28.25
C VAL A 380 22.46 29.24 27.05
N ARG A 381 22.55 30.51 26.63
CA ARG A 381 21.85 31.03 25.47
C ARG A 381 22.82 31.71 24.49
N PHE A 382 22.52 31.56 23.21
CA PHE A 382 23.30 32.10 22.11
C PHE A 382 22.45 33.06 21.28
N GLU A 383 23.05 34.18 20.88
CA GLU A 383 22.50 35.11 19.88
C GLU A 383 23.07 34.78 18.50
N CYS A 384 22.19 34.70 17.49
CA CYS A 384 22.61 34.62 16.09
C CYS A 384 22.85 36.02 15.52
N LEU A 385 24.11 36.39 15.32
CA LEU A 385 24.53 37.69 14.79
C LEU A 385 24.22 37.86 13.30
N ARG A 386 24.09 36.76 12.54
CA ARG A 386 23.74 36.81 11.10
C ARG A 386 22.26 37.06 10.85
N CYS A 387 21.42 36.69 11.80
CA CYS A 387 19.99 36.99 11.77
C CYS A 387 19.66 38.35 12.39
N HIS A 388 20.64 39.01 13.01
CA HIS A 388 20.50 40.39 13.47
C HIS A 388 20.42 41.33 12.27
N LYS A 389 19.25 41.95 12.06
CA LYS A 389 19.07 43.00 11.05
C LYS A 389 18.84 44.34 11.75
N PRO A 390 19.77 45.31 11.66
CA PRO A 390 19.71 46.56 12.44
C PRO A 390 18.46 47.41 12.15
N ASN A 391 17.82 47.21 10.99
CA ASN A 391 16.62 47.94 10.59
C ASN A 391 15.30 47.20 10.90
N PHE A 392 15.34 46.01 11.48
CA PHE A 392 14.14 45.25 11.79
C PHE A 392 13.74 45.46 13.25
N LYS A 393 12.46 45.76 13.49
CA LYS A 393 11.84 45.86 14.84
C LYS A 393 11.83 44.52 15.60
N GLU A 394 12.50 43.51 15.09
CA GLU A 394 12.34 42.12 15.49
C GLU A 394 13.30 41.66 16.60
N GLY A 395 14.13 42.55 17.17
CA GLY A 395 14.97 42.24 18.33
C GLY A 395 16.11 41.25 18.04
N ARG A 396 16.87 40.89 19.08
CA ARG A 396 17.98 39.93 19.02
C ARG A 396 17.44 38.51 19.01
N LEU A 397 17.83 37.68 18.03
CA LEU A 397 17.38 36.29 17.96
C LEU A 397 18.23 35.42 18.89
N VAL A 398 17.63 34.97 19.99
CA VAL A 398 18.29 34.23 21.06
C VAL A 398 17.67 32.84 21.20
N MET A 399 18.52 31.84 21.45
CA MET A 399 18.08 30.45 21.59
C MET A 399 19.02 29.62 22.45
N ASN A 400 18.54 28.45 22.92
CA ASN A 400 19.41 27.44 23.54
C ASN A 400 20.39 26.84 22.51
N TRP A 401 21.41 26.15 23.01
CA TRP A 401 22.52 25.66 22.18
C TRP A 401 22.09 24.62 21.11
N ARG A 402 21.12 23.75 21.41
CA ARG A 402 20.56 22.80 20.43
C ARG A 402 19.80 23.50 19.32
N ASN A 403 19.00 24.49 19.67
CA ASN A 403 18.30 25.33 18.71
C ASN A 403 19.28 26.15 17.87
N ALA A 404 20.41 26.57 18.44
CA ALA A 404 21.48 27.23 17.69
C ALA A 404 22.03 26.32 16.59
N LEU A 405 22.33 25.05 16.88
CA LEU A 405 22.74 24.07 15.87
C LEU A 405 21.68 23.84 14.79
N MET A 406 20.43 23.60 15.20
CA MET A 406 19.33 23.40 14.25
C MET A 406 19.07 24.65 13.39
N HIS A 407 19.27 25.84 13.96
CA HIS A 407 19.18 27.10 13.25
C HIS A 407 20.32 27.26 12.25
N GLU A 408 21.56 26.97 12.64
CA GLU A 408 22.72 26.96 11.77
C GLU A 408 22.44 26.13 10.52
N PHE A 409 22.09 24.87 10.73
CA PHE A 409 21.87 23.91 9.68
C PHE A 409 20.73 24.31 8.74
N LYS A 410 19.63 24.86 9.28
CA LYS A 410 18.45 25.20 8.46
C LYS A 410 18.53 26.57 7.78
N LYS A 411 19.34 27.50 8.30
CA LYS A 411 19.33 28.91 7.86
C LYS A 411 20.67 29.38 7.29
N HIS A 412 21.75 28.67 7.57
CA HIS A 412 23.11 29.12 7.30
C HIS A 412 24.03 28.08 6.66
N SER A 413 23.54 26.91 6.25
CA SER A 413 24.35 25.83 5.65
C SER A 413 25.15 26.23 4.41
N GLU A 414 24.73 27.26 3.66
CA GLU A 414 25.46 27.72 2.46
C GLU A 414 26.62 28.69 2.75
N GLN A 415 26.86 29.06 4.02
CA GLN A 415 27.83 30.08 4.38
C GLN A 415 28.87 29.52 5.36
N ASP A 416 30.15 29.47 4.94
CA ASP A 416 31.33 29.03 5.73
C ASP A 416 31.66 29.92 6.95
N THR A 417 30.69 30.65 7.51
CA THR A 417 30.92 31.76 8.43
C THR A 417 30.41 31.51 9.85
N PHE A 418 30.10 30.27 10.24
CA PHE A 418 29.60 29.98 11.60
C PHE A 418 30.54 30.48 12.71
N LYS A 419 31.85 30.60 12.47
CA LYS A 419 32.86 31.07 13.42
C LYS A 419 32.68 32.51 13.92
N THR A 420 31.90 33.33 13.22
CA THR A 420 31.60 34.73 13.61
C THR A 420 30.11 34.98 13.78
N GLY A 421 29.28 33.95 13.58
CA GLY A 421 27.82 34.08 13.55
C GLY A 421 27.13 33.99 14.91
N TRP A 422 27.84 33.62 15.97
CA TRP A 422 27.28 33.33 17.28
C TRP A 422 27.93 34.13 18.40
N LEU A 423 27.11 34.59 19.34
CA LEU A 423 27.52 35.29 20.55
C LEU A 423 26.92 34.60 21.77
N LEU A 424 27.74 34.30 22.78
CA LEU A 424 27.26 33.83 24.08
C LEU A 424 26.69 35.01 24.87
N LEU A 425 25.46 34.85 25.38
CA LEU A 425 24.82 35.90 26.20
C LEU A 425 25.47 36.04 27.57
N SER A 426 25.36 37.23 28.16
CA SER A 426 25.64 37.42 29.58
C SER A 426 24.58 36.74 30.46
N ASP A 427 24.86 36.62 31.75
CA ASP A 427 23.93 36.03 32.71
C ASP A 427 22.62 36.84 32.79
N GLU A 428 22.70 38.17 32.76
CA GLU A 428 21.53 39.05 32.80
C GLU A 428 20.64 38.90 31.57
N ASP A 429 21.25 38.86 30.39
CA ASP A 429 20.53 38.64 29.13
C ASP A 429 19.94 37.23 29.07
N THR A 430 20.63 36.23 29.63
CA THR A 430 20.15 34.85 29.71
C THR A 430 18.90 34.74 30.59
N VAL A 431 18.87 35.42 31.74
CA VAL A 431 17.67 35.50 32.59
C VAL A 431 16.50 36.12 31.83
N THR A 432 16.76 37.20 31.08
CA THR A 432 15.75 37.86 30.24
C THR A 432 15.24 36.95 29.13
N ALA A 433 16.14 36.20 28.49
CA ALA A 433 15.82 35.21 27.45
C ALA A 433 14.84 34.16 27.99
N LYS A 434 15.20 33.52 29.12
CA LYS A 434 14.41 32.46 29.75
C LYS A 434 13.02 32.95 30.16
N ALA A 435 12.91 34.17 30.69
CA ALA A 435 11.61 34.77 30.99
C ALA A 435 10.74 34.93 29.74
N LYS A 436 11.31 35.38 28.62
CA LYS A 436 10.60 35.47 27.33
C LYS A 436 10.25 34.11 26.75
N GLU A 437 11.08 33.07 26.96
CA GLU A 437 10.83 31.70 26.49
C GLU A 437 9.56 31.14 27.12
N VAL A 438 9.38 31.34 28.43
CA VAL A 438 8.17 30.93 29.16
C VAL A 438 6.92 31.63 28.61
N ILE A 439 6.99 32.94 28.38
CA ILE A 439 5.87 33.72 27.81
C ILE A 439 5.55 33.25 26.39
N ALA A 440 6.58 33.02 25.56
CA ALA A 440 6.41 32.53 24.19
C ALA A 440 5.80 31.12 24.17
N ALA A 441 6.24 30.22 25.05
CA ALA A 441 5.67 28.89 25.20
C ALA A 441 4.18 28.94 25.59
N GLN A 442 3.82 29.82 26.54
CA GLN A 442 2.42 30.05 26.94
C GLN A 442 1.58 30.57 25.77
N LYS A 443 2.06 31.58 25.05
CA LYS A 443 1.33 32.20 23.93
C LYS A 443 1.10 31.22 22.78
N ASN A 444 2.07 30.35 22.49
CA ASN A 444 1.97 29.36 21.42
C ASN A 444 1.20 28.10 21.85
N GLY A 445 0.68 28.05 23.08
CA GLY A 445 0.04 26.84 23.61
C GLY A 445 0.98 25.65 23.71
N LEU A 446 2.30 25.90 23.69
CA LEU A 446 3.34 24.89 23.85
C LEU A 446 3.65 24.62 25.32
N ASN A 447 3.22 25.52 26.21
CA ASN A 447 3.16 25.27 27.65
C ASN A 447 1.91 24.41 27.98
N VAL A 448 1.79 23.25 27.34
CA VAL A 448 0.91 22.21 27.85
C VAL A 448 1.65 21.60 29.04
N PRO A 449 1.12 21.67 30.27
CA PRO A 449 1.77 21.05 31.40
C PRO A 449 2.00 19.57 31.07
N PRO A 450 3.17 19.02 31.44
CA PRO A 450 3.47 17.62 31.18
C PRO A 450 2.35 16.73 31.67
N GLN A 451 1.95 15.79 30.82
CA GLN A 451 0.92 14.83 31.17
C GLN A 451 1.60 13.63 31.80
N TYR A 452 1.36 13.43 33.08
CA TYR A 452 1.87 12.27 33.80
C TYR A 452 0.92 11.10 33.61
N TYR A 453 1.43 9.90 33.37
CA TYR A 453 0.65 8.68 33.30
C TYR A 453 1.21 7.65 34.27
N CYS A 454 0.34 6.85 34.86
CA CYS A 454 0.79 5.72 35.67
C CYS A 454 1.45 4.69 34.77
N VAL A 455 2.71 4.41 35.07
CA VAL A 455 3.55 3.45 34.36
C VAL A 455 2.90 2.06 34.36
N GLU A 456 2.44 1.58 35.53
CA GLU A 456 1.75 0.30 35.65
C GLU A 456 0.40 0.24 34.91
N CYS A 457 -0.38 1.32 34.89
CA CYS A 457 -1.62 1.35 34.11
C CYS A 457 -1.38 1.22 32.60
N SER A 458 -0.16 1.49 32.16
CA SER A 458 0.26 1.46 30.76
C SER A 458 1.07 0.20 30.44
N PHE A 459 1.41 -0.60 31.47
CA PHE A 459 2.14 -1.84 31.30
C PHE A 459 1.24 -2.93 30.74
N SER A 460 1.73 -3.56 29.68
CA SER A 460 1.29 -4.90 29.39
C SER A 460 1.74 -5.83 30.51
N HIS A 461 0.93 -6.85 30.78
CA HIS A 461 1.26 -7.90 31.73
C HIS A 461 1.22 -9.25 31.02
N ILE A 462 1.94 -10.22 31.58
CA ILE A 462 1.94 -11.59 31.11
C ILE A 462 0.97 -12.38 32.00
N GLU A 463 -0.01 -13.02 31.40
CA GLU A 463 -0.93 -13.95 32.05
C GLU A 463 -1.05 -15.19 31.14
N ASP A 464 -0.85 -16.38 31.71
CA ASP A 464 -0.91 -17.66 30.99
C ASP A 464 -0.04 -17.75 29.71
N GLY A 465 1.10 -17.04 29.69
CA GLY A 465 2.00 -17.01 28.54
C GLY A 465 1.52 -16.11 27.40
N GLN A 466 0.52 -15.27 27.63
CA GLN A 466 0.04 -14.26 26.69
C GLN A 466 0.30 -12.86 27.22
N ILE A 467 0.53 -11.92 26.31
CA ILE A 467 0.77 -10.50 26.64
C ILE A 467 -0.56 -9.77 26.50
N PHE A 468 -1.07 -9.27 27.62
CA PHE A 468 -2.29 -8.50 27.67
C PHE A 468 -1.97 -7.02 27.73
N TYR A 469 -2.53 -6.28 26.78
CA TYR A 469 -2.48 -4.82 26.78
C TYR A 469 -3.67 -4.27 27.57
N PRO A 470 -3.48 -3.21 28.37
CA PRO A 470 -4.59 -2.57 29.06
C PRO A 470 -5.64 -2.07 28.04
N PRO A 471 -6.94 -2.25 28.31
CA PRO A 471 -7.98 -1.81 27.41
C PRO A 471 -8.02 -0.27 27.33
N GLY A 472 -7.83 0.27 26.12
CA GLY A 472 -7.85 1.71 25.84
C GLY A 472 -6.47 2.29 25.54
N ARG A 473 -6.40 3.31 24.67
CA ARG A 473 -5.12 3.79 24.14
C ARG A 473 -4.20 4.42 25.20
N TYR A 474 -4.73 5.04 26.26
CA TYR A 474 -3.95 5.57 27.38
C TYR A 474 -4.87 5.71 28.61
N PRO A 475 -4.39 5.41 29.84
CA PRO A 475 -5.12 5.80 31.05
C PRO A 475 -5.30 7.33 31.09
N PRO A 476 -6.31 7.87 31.77
CA PRO A 476 -6.41 9.32 31.94
C PRO A 476 -5.14 9.87 32.58
N PRO A 477 -4.66 11.06 32.16
CA PRO A 477 -3.47 11.66 32.74
C PRO A 477 -3.69 11.91 34.23
N LEU A 478 -2.65 11.66 35.01
CA LEU A 478 -2.53 11.95 36.42
C LEU A 478 -2.57 13.48 36.63
N LYS A 479 -3.07 13.90 37.79
CA LYS A 479 -3.16 15.33 38.16
C LYS A 479 -1.80 15.93 38.53
N GLY A 480 -0.79 15.09 38.70
CA GLY A 480 0.59 15.45 39.02
C GLY A 480 1.43 14.19 39.28
N PRO A 481 2.76 14.34 39.45
CA PRO A 481 3.68 13.22 39.63
C PRO A 481 3.39 12.40 40.90
N ASP A 482 2.91 13.05 41.97
CA ASP A 482 2.62 12.39 43.25
C ASP A 482 1.17 11.87 43.38
N SER A 483 0.35 12.04 42.34
CA SER A 483 -1.05 11.63 42.41
C SER A 483 -1.18 10.12 42.20
N LYS A 484 -1.95 9.46 43.10
CA LYS A 484 -2.32 8.06 42.93
C LYS A 484 -3.10 7.89 41.63
N CYS A 485 -2.80 6.82 40.89
CA CYS A 485 -3.58 6.47 39.71
C CYS A 485 -4.99 6.00 40.13
N SER A 486 -5.94 6.02 39.19
CA SER A 486 -7.33 5.58 39.46
C SER A 486 -7.45 4.11 39.87
N ARG A 487 -6.39 3.31 39.69
CA ARG A 487 -6.30 1.90 40.07
C ARG A 487 -5.50 1.64 41.36
N ASN A 488 -5.05 2.69 42.05
CA ASN A 488 -4.22 2.58 43.27
C ASN A 488 -2.93 1.75 43.09
N HIS A 489 -2.32 1.78 41.91
CA HIS A 489 -0.99 1.21 41.68
C HIS A 489 0.08 1.90 42.51
N ASP A 490 1.17 1.18 42.77
CA ASP A 490 2.34 1.74 43.44
C ASP A 490 3.05 2.69 42.47
N MET A 491 3.18 3.95 42.89
CA MET A 491 3.85 4.97 42.09
C MET A 491 5.38 4.93 42.26
N SER A 492 5.90 4.02 43.10
CA SER A 492 7.35 3.79 43.26
C SER A 492 8.03 3.35 41.96
N HIS A 493 7.28 2.72 41.04
CA HIS A 493 7.71 2.38 39.68
C HIS A 493 7.77 3.60 38.72
N GLY A 494 7.45 4.79 39.22
CA GLY A 494 7.55 6.06 38.50
C GLY A 494 6.29 6.49 37.76
N VAL A 495 6.34 7.71 37.25
CA VAL A 495 5.35 8.27 36.33
C VAL A 495 5.95 8.41 34.94
N PHE A 496 5.15 8.19 33.91
CA PHE A 496 5.53 8.49 32.55
C PHE A 496 5.12 9.91 32.22
N GLU A 497 6.09 10.77 31.95
CA GLU A 497 5.85 12.10 31.43
C GLU A 497 5.69 12.02 29.90
N GLN A 498 4.47 12.21 29.41
CA GLN A 498 4.23 12.39 27.98
C GLN A 498 4.24 13.89 27.68
N HIS A 499 5.27 14.35 26.98
CA HIS A 499 5.19 15.64 26.33
C HIS A 499 4.17 15.54 25.18
N ARG A 500 3.07 16.30 25.26
CA ARG A 500 2.14 16.45 24.13
C ARG A 500 2.85 17.22 23.02
N TYR A 501 3.54 16.51 22.13
CA TYR A 501 3.86 17.09 20.84
C TYR A 501 2.56 17.22 20.03
N PRO A 502 2.26 18.40 19.45
CA PRO A 502 1.17 18.51 18.50
C PRO A 502 1.43 17.50 17.38
N ARG A 503 0.46 16.63 17.06
CA ARG A 503 0.59 15.59 16.01
C ARG A 503 0.99 16.13 14.62
N ASN A 504 1.01 17.45 14.44
CA ASN A 504 1.36 18.13 13.20
C ASN A 504 2.80 18.69 13.19
N VAL A 505 3.55 18.57 14.29
CA VAL A 505 4.97 18.93 14.33
C VAL A 505 5.76 17.66 14.04
N LYS A 506 6.05 17.42 12.76
CA LYS A 506 7.04 16.42 12.32
C LYS A 506 8.43 16.90 12.77
N VAL A 507 8.81 16.63 14.02
CA VAL A 507 10.17 16.89 14.50
C VAL A 507 10.54 15.77 15.46
N ALA A 508 11.44 14.89 15.05
CA ALA A 508 11.91 13.76 15.85
C ALA A 508 13.44 13.64 15.72
N GLY A 509 14.17 14.53 16.40
CA GLY A 509 15.63 14.40 16.51
C GLY A 509 16.25 15.28 17.59
N PHE A 510 15.77 16.52 17.75
CA PHE A 510 16.22 17.45 18.79
C PHE A 510 15.04 18.29 19.25
N VAL A 511 14.43 17.94 20.38
CA VAL A 511 13.47 18.83 21.02
C VAL A 511 14.15 19.40 22.26
N GLY A 512 14.71 20.59 22.14
CA GLY A 512 14.83 21.46 23.30
C GLY A 512 13.46 22.09 23.55
N ASP A 513 12.96 21.98 24.77
CA ASP A 513 11.62 22.44 25.18
C ASP A 513 11.40 23.97 25.10
N THR A 514 12.41 24.73 24.66
CA THR A 514 12.34 26.19 24.57
C THR A 514 12.29 26.64 23.11
N LEU A 515 11.36 27.55 22.82
CA LEU A 515 11.28 28.21 21.52
C LEU A 515 12.36 29.29 21.40
N PRO A 516 12.93 29.52 20.21
CA PRO A 516 13.73 30.72 19.96
C PRO A 516 12.93 31.97 20.34
N VAL A 517 13.56 32.89 21.06
CA VAL A 517 12.95 34.14 21.51
C VAL A 517 13.68 35.35 20.94
N LYS A 518 12.94 36.44 20.86
CA LYS A 518 13.45 37.73 20.43
C LYS A 518 13.62 38.62 21.66
N ILE A 519 14.87 38.92 22.01
CA ILE A 519 15.20 39.82 23.14
C ILE A 519 15.20 41.27 22.68
#